data_AF-A0A7J6Q2V7-F1
#
_entry.id   AF-A0A7J6Q2V7-F1
#
_cell.length_a   1.000
_cell.length_b   1.000
_cell.length_c   1.000
_cell.angle_alpha   90.00
_cell.angle_beta   90.00
_cell.angle_gamma   90.00
#
_symmetry.space_group_name_H-M   'P 1'
#
loop_
_entity.id
_entity.type
_entity.pdbx_description
1 polymer ?
#
loop_
_entity_poly.entity_id
_entity_poly.type
_entity_poly.pdbx_seq_one_letter_code
_entity_poly.pdbx_strand_id
1 'polypeptide(L)'
;MQCDWLGERVATVDAKKVIENVLRNEPAAGWGPNAVFRFPKRGATGGIWKGVAALLPQQRVHYNRKMKQIDLDNRVATFHDGSVIRYEKVLSTVPLDLTLSMLKGNGFED
;
A
#
# COMPACT_ATOMS: atom_id res chain seq x y z
N MET A 1 -7.20 21.50 -5.90
CA MET A 1 -7.51 20.72 -4.67
C MET A 1 -8.68 19.82 -4.97
N GLN A 2 -8.60 18.54 -4.63
CA GLN A 2 -9.68 17.56 -4.81
C GLN A 2 -10.12 17.05 -3.42
N CYS A 3 -11.39 16.65 -3.28
CA CYS A 3 -11.99 16.22 -2.01
C CYS A 3 -12.65 14.82 -2.05
N ASP A 4 -12.52 14.09 -3.15
CA ASP A 4 -13.20 12.79 -3.32
C ASP A 4 -12.67 11.72 -2.35
N TRP A 5 -11.45 11.88 -1.84
CA TRP A 5 -10.86 10.95 -0.86
C TRP A 5 -11.47 11.04 0.55
N LEU A 6 -12.30 12.06 0.83
CA LEU A 6 -12.82 12.30 2.18
C LEU A 6 -13.76 11.20 2.68
N GLY A 7 -14.39 10.44 1.77
CA GLY A 7 -15.38 9.38 2.01
C GLY A 7 -15.47 8.85 3.45
N GLU A 8 -14.77 7.76 3.76
CA GLU A 8 -14.78 7.15 5.10
C GLU A 8 -13.83 7.82 6.12
N ARG A 9 -13.12 8.88 5.71
CA ARG A 9 -12.02 9.47 6.49
C ARG A 9 -12.40 10.75 7.21
N VAL A 10 -13.49 11.41 6.82
CA VAL A 10 -13.99 12.61 7.49
C VAL A 10 -15.42 12.41 7.98
N ALA A 11 -15.61 12.68 9.27
CA ALA A 11 -16.92 12.58 9.89
C ALA A 11 -17.87 13.65 9.34
N THR A 12 -19.07 13.23 8.93
CA THR A 12 -20.16 14.15 8.65
C THR A 12 -20.78 14.65 9.95
N VAL A 13 -21.18 15.92 9.99
CA VAL A 13 -21.75 16.57 11.18
C VAL A 13 -23.27 16.66 11.07
N ASP A 14 -23.99 16.27 12.12
CA ASP A 14 -25.42 16.56 12.31
C ASP A 14 -25.57 17.71 13.32
N ALA A 15 -26.01 18.87 12.84
CA ALA A 15 -26.14 20.07 13.65
C ALA A 15 -27.14 19.92 14.82
N LYS A 16 -28.24 19.18 14.62
CA LYS A 16 -29.23 18.97 15.69
C LYS A 16 -28.64 18.12 16.81
N LYS A 17 -27.93 17.04 16.42
CA LYS A 17 -27.26 16.15 17.36
C LYS A 17 -26.14 16.85 18.14
N VAL A 18 -25.41 17.76 17.50
CA VAL A 18 -24.41 18.59 18.19
C VAL A 18 -25.05 19.45 19.27
N ILE A 19 -26.17 20.14 18.96
CA ILE A 19 -26.88 20.98 19.93
C ILE A 19 -27.38 20.13 21.11
N GLU A 20 -27.99 18.98 20.82
CA GLU A 20 -28.47 18.05 21.86
C GLU A 20 -27.33 17.58 22.77
N ASN A 21 -26.21 17.13 22.20
CA ASN A 21 -25.04 16.67 22.96
C ASN A 21 -24.49 17.76 23.88
N VAL A 22 -24.45 19.02 23.43
CA VAL A 22 -24.01 20.16 24.26
C VAL A 22 -24.97 20.39 25.43
N LEU A 23 -26.28 20.40 25.18
CA LEU A 23 -27.29 20.61 26.23
C LEU A 23 -27.28 19.48 27.27
N ARG A 24 -27.00 18.25 26.84
CA ARG A 24 -26.96 17.07 27.71
C ARG A 24 -25.58 16.80 28.33
N ASN A 25 -24.55 17.58 27.96
CA ASN A 25 -23.15 17.33 28.33
C ASN A 25 -22.67 15.92 27.96
N GLU A 26 -23.05 15.45 26.76
CA GLU A 26 -22.73 14.11 26.24
C GLU A 26 -21.64 14.14 25.15
N PRO A 27 -20.66 13.21 25.19
CA PRO A 27 -19.62 13.13 24.16
C PRO A 27 -20.11 12.42 22.89
N ALA A 28 -19.61 12.85 21.73
CA ALA A 28 -19.74 12.10 20.48
C ALA A 28 -18.58 11.10 20.33
N ALA A 29 -18.80 9.85 20.74
CA ALA A 29 -17.79 8.79 20.71
C ALA A 29 -18.02 7.76 19.59
N GLY A 30 -16.96 7.02 19.23
CA GLY A 30 -17.07 5.79 18.43
C GLY A 30 -17.22 5.97 16.91
N TRP A 31 -16.92 7.15 16.38
CA TRP A 31 -16.95 7.37 14.93
C TRP A 31 -15.72 6.79 14.23
N GLY A 32 -15.96 6.26 13.03
CA GLY A 32 -14.92 5.85 12.08
C GLY A 32 -14.68 4.34 12.03
N PRO A 33 -14.12 3.84 10.92
CA PRO A 33 -13.94 2.40 10.69
C PRO A 33 -12.95 1.75 11.66
N ASN A 34 -12.15 2.56 12.35
CA ASN A 34 -11.12 2.11 13.29
C ASN A 34 -11.49 2.34 14.76
N ALA A 35 -12.77 2.63 15.06
CA ALA A 35 -13.24 2.79 16.44
C ALA A 35 -12.92 1.56 17.31
N VAL A 36 -12.86 0.37 16.70
CA VAL A 36 -12.28 -0.84 17.28
C VAL A 36 -11.36 -1.48 16.26
N PHE A 37 -10.18 -1.91 16.67
CA PHE A 37 -9.23 -2.62 15.81
C PHE A 37 -8.51 -3.74 16.56
N ARG A 38 -8.01 -4.72 15.80
CA ARG A 38 -7.20 -5.81 16.34
C ARG A 38 -5.72 -5.48 16.21
N PHE A 39 -4.94 -5.84 17.22
CA PHE A 39 -3.49 -5.69 17.20
C PHE A 39 -2.80 -6.99 17.60
N PRO A 40 -1.72 -7.41 16.92
CA PRO A 40 -0.98 -8.63 17.26
C PRO A 40 -0.40 -8.57 18.68
N LYS A 41 -0.58 -9.64 19.46
CA LYS A 41 0.00 -9.75 20.82
C LYS A 41 1.54 -9.77 20.82
N ARG A 42 2.18 -10.16 19.71
CA ARG A 42 3.63 -10.25 19.51
C ARG A 42 4.01 -9.85 18.09
N GLY A 43 5.20 -9.28 17.93
CA GLY A 43 5.75 -8.91 16.62
C GLY A 43 5.16 -7.64 15.99
N ALA A 44 4.21 -6.97 16.66
CA ALA A 44 3.51 -5.78 16.17
C ALA A 44 2.94 -5.98 14.75
N THR A 45 2.65 -4.90 14.02
CA THR A 45 2.13 -4.97 12.65
C THR A 45 3.06 -5.74 11.70
N GLY A 46 4.39 -5.64 11.89
CA GLY A 46 5.36 -6.40 11.08
C GLY A 46 5.27 -7.92 11.24
N GLY A 47 4.78 -8.40 12.39
CA GLY A 47 4.55 -9.82 12.65
C GLY A 47 3.51 -10.44 11.71
N ILE A 48 2.51 -9.65 11.28
CA ILE A 48 1.49 -10.09 10.31
C ILE A 48 2.18 -10.46 8.99
N TRP A 49 2.99 -9.54 8.45
CA TRP A 49 3.64 -9.74 7.14
C TRP A 49 4.72 -10.82 7.17
N LYS A 50 5.47 -10.94 8.28
CA LYS A 50 6.41 -12.07 8.47
C LYS A 50 5.66 -13.40 8.51
N GLY A 51 4.51 -13.46 9.20
CA GLY A 51 3.65 -14.64 9.23
C GLY A 51 3.10 -15.01 7.86
N VAL A 52 2.58 -14.04 7.10
CA VAL A 52 2.09 -14.26 5.73
C VAL A 52 3.22 -14.75 4.82
N ALA A 53 4.38 -14.11 4.87
CA ALA A 53 5.53 -14.49 4.05
C ALA A 53 6.00 -15.93 4.31
N ALA A 54 5.91 -16.40 5.56
CA ALA A 54 6.25 -17.78 5.92
C ALA A 54 5.31 -18.84 5.30
N LEU A 55 4.10 -18.44 4.89
CA LEU A 55 3.13 -19.34 4.24
C LEU A 55 3.36 -19.49 2.72
N LEU A 56 4.21 -18.65 2.12
CA LEU A 56 4.48 -18.67 0.68
C LEU A 56 5.57 -19.70 0.33
N PRO A 57 5.61 -20.18 -0.93
CA PRO A 57 6.75 -20.96 -1.41
C PRO A 57 8.04 -20.15 -1.34
N GLN A 58 8.93 -20.49 -0.40
CA GLN A 58 10.10 -19.66 -0.05
C GLN A 58 11.07 -19.47 -1.22
N GLN A 59 11.17 -20.43 -2.13
CA GLN A 59 11.98 -20.36 -3.34
C GLN A 59 11.52 -19.29 -4.34
N ARG A 60 10.31 -18.74 -4.19
CA ARG A 60 9.76 -17.66 -5.01
C ARG A 60 9.82 -16.30 -4.34
N VAL A 61 10.29 -16.23 -3.09
CA VAL A 61 10.41 -14.98 -2.32
C VAL A 61 11.88 -14.62 -2.20
N HIS A 62 12.27 -13.52 -2.85
CA HIS A 62 13.67 -13.09 -2.88
C HIS A 62 13.83 -11.79 -2.11
N TYR A 63 14.46 -11.86 -0.95
CA TYR A 63 14.87 -10.69 -0.18
C TYR A 63 16.25 -10.19 -0.63
N ASN A 64 16.58 -8.95 -0.24
CA ASN A 64 17.87 -8.31 -0.58
C ASN A 64 18.15 -8.22 -2.08
N ARG A 65 17.09 -8.21 -2.90
CA ARG A 65 17.19 -8.16 -4.35
C ARG A 65 16.60 -6.85 -4.87
N LYS A 66 17.46 -5.89 -5.21
CA LYS A 66 17.05 -4.55 -5.61
C LYS A 66 16.85 -4.48 -7.13
N MET A 67 15.64 -4.12 -7.56
CA MET A 67 15.33 -3.87 -8.98
C MET A 67 16.18 -2.72 -9.52
N LYS A 68 16.73 -2.88 -10.71
CA LYS A 68 17.51 -1.85 -11.42
C LYS A 68 16.75 -1.31 -12.62
N GLN A 69 16.17 -2.20 -13.44
CA GLN A 69 15.49 -1.82 -14.69
C GLN A 69 14.45 -2.86 -15.08
N ILE A 70 13.36 -2.41 -15.69
CA ILE A 70 12.32 -3.28 -16.29
C ILE A 70 12.22 -2.91 -17.78
N ASP A 71 12.66 -3.83 -18.63
CA ASP A 71 12.52 -3.75 -20.08
C ASP A 71 11.16 -4.33 -20.48
N LEU A 72 10.28 -3.47 -20.99
CA LEU A 72 8.89 -3.79 -21.35
C LEU A 72 8.79 -4.53 -22.68
N ASP A 73 9.66 -4.18 -23.64
CA ASP A 73 9.64 -4.75 -24.98
C ASP A 73 10.16 -6.19 -24.97
N ASN A 74 11.29 -6.42 -24.29
CA ASN A 74 11.90 -7.74 -24.17
C ASN A 74 11.27 -8.58 -23.04
N ARG A 75 10.49 -7.94 -22.17
CA ARG A 75 9.87 -8.49 -20.96
C ARG A 75 10.88 -9.09 -19.99
N VAL A 76 11.89 -8.29 -19.66
CA VAL A 76 13.01 -8.68 -18.82
C VAL A 76 13.20 -7.68 -17.69
N ALA A 77 13.41 -8.17 -16.47
CA ALA A 77 13.76 -7.34 -15.32
C ALA A 77 15.18 -7.66 -14.87
N THR A 78 15.98 -6.61 -14.70
CA THR A 78 17.38 -6.66 -14.31
C THR A 78 17.55 -6.08 -12.92
N PHE A 79 18.37 -6.73 -12.10
CA PHE A 79 18.64 -6.36 -10.72
C PHE A 79 20.05 -5.77 -10.57
N HIS A 80 20.29 -5.09 -9.45
CA HIS A 80 21.60 -4.47 -9.17
C HIS A 80 22.75 -5.48 -9.02
N ASP A 81 22.45 -6.72 -8.65
CA ASP A 81 23.42 -7.82 -8.59
C ASP A 81 23.77 -8.40 -9.98
N GLY A 82 23.21 -7.84 -11.06
CA GLY A 82 23.39 -8.30 -12.44
C GLY A 82 22.49 -9.48 -12.81
N SER A 83 21.73 -10.04 -11.87
CA SER A 83 20.78 -11.10 -12.17
C SER A 83 19.61 -10.58 -13.01
N VAL A 84 18.99 -11.50 -13.76
CA VAL A 84 17.95 -11.19 -14.73
C VAL A 84 16.80 -12.18 -14.57
N ILE A 85 15.55 -11.70 -14.71
CA ILE A 85 14.36 -12.56 -14.81
C ILE A 85 13.54 -12.17 -16.04
N ARG A 86 12.98 -13.16 -16.72
CA ARG A 86 11.96 -12.94 -17.75
C ARG A 86 10.58 -12.97 -17.11
N TYR A 87 9.69 -12.09 -17.55
CA TYR A 87 8.32 -12.04 -17.06
C TYR A 87 7.32 -12.07 -18.20
N GLU A 88 6.08 -12.39 -17.89
CA GLU A 88 4.96 -12.21 -18.81
C GLU A 88 4.15 -10.96 -18.46
N LYS A 89 3.91 -10.77 -17.15
CA LYS A 89 3.22 -9.63 -16.57
C LYS A 89 4.02 -9.13 -15.36
N VAL A 90 3.91 -7.83 -15.08
CA VAL A 90 4.50 -7.21 -13.88
C VAL A 90 3.39 -6.64 -13.01
N LEU A 91 3.44 -6.99 -11.72
CA LEU A 91 2.71 -6.30 -10.68
C LEU A 91 3.73 -5.53 -9.83
N SER A 92 3.85 -4.23 -10.05
CA SER A 92 4.74 -3.37 -9.26
C SER A 92 3.98 -2.79 -8.07
N THR A 93 4.61 -2.85 -6.90
CA THR A 93 4.17 -2.15 -5.69
C THR A 93 5.18 -1.08 -5.25
N VAL A 94 6.22 -0.85 -6.07
CA VAL A 94 7.15 0.27 -5.92
C VAL A 94 6.39 1.57 -6.22
N PRO A 95 6.71 2.71 -5.57
CA PRO A 95 6.15 4.01 -5.93
C PRO A 95 6.15 4.24 -7.45
N LEU A 96 5.07 4.84 -7.95
CA LEU A 96 4.83 4.94 -9.40
C LEU A 96 5.92 5.75 -10.10
N ASP A 97 6.30 6.89 -9.53
CA ASP A 97 7.38 7.76 -9.99
C ASP A 97 8.73 7.02 -10.09
N LEU A 98 9.08 6.24 -9.06
CA LEU A 98 10.29 5.41 -9.08
C LEU A 98 10.18 4.26 -10.08
N THR A 99 8.99 3.69 -10.23
CA THR A 99 8.75 2.63 -11.22
C THR A 99 9.04 3.18 -12.62
N LEU A 100 8.47 4.35 -12.96
CA LEU A 100 8.64 5.00 -14.26
C LEU A 100 10.12 5.27 -14.58
N SER A 101 10.93 5.70 -13.61
CA SER A 101 12.37 5.93 -13.83
C SER A 101 13.20 4.66 -14.08
N MET A 102 12.65 3.48 -13.78
CA MET A 102 13.27 2.19 -14.04
C MET A 102 12.75 1.51 -15.31
N LEU A 103 11.71 2.03 -15.96
CA LEU A 103 11.16 1.42 -17.17
C LEU A 103 12.03 1.75 -18.38
N LYS A 104 12.11 0.78 -19.30
CA LYS A 104 12.67 0.96 -20.64
C LYS A 104 11.73 0.32 -21.66
N GLY A 105 11.53 0.99 -22.79
CA GLY A 105 10.85 0.44 -23.96
C GLY A 105 10.38 1.54 -24.90
N ASN A 106 9.96 1.15 -26.11
CA ASN A 106 9.61 2.05 -27.21
C ASN A 106 8.50 3.08 -26.89
N GLY A 107 7.75 2.90 -25.80
CA GLY A 107 6.74 3.86 -25.32
C GLY A 107 7.24 4.91 -24.32
N PHE A 108 8.54 4.88 -23.99
CA PHE A 108 9.17 5.74 -22.98
C PHE A 108 10.45 6.43 -23.50
N GLU A 109 10.74 6.32 -24.79
CA GLU A 109 11.78 7.12 -25.48
C GLU A 109 11.09 8.32 -26.15
N ASP A 110 11.55 9.54 -25.86
CA ASP A 110 11.17 10.77 -26.58
C ASP A 110 11.75 10.77 -28.01
#